data_AF-A0A0N0C350-F1
#
_entry.id   AF-A0A0N0C350-F1
#
_cell.length_a   1.000
_cell.length_b   1.000
_cell.length_c   1.000
_cell.angle_alpha   90.00
_cell.angle_beta   90.00
_cell.angle_gamma   90.00
#
_symmetry.space_group_name_H-M   'P 1'
#
loop_
_entity.id
_entity.type
_entity.pdbx_description
1 polymer ?
#
loop_
_entity_poly.entity_id
_entity_poly.type
_entity_poly.pdbx_seq_one_letter_code
_entity_poly.pdbx_strand_id
1 'polypeptide(L)'
;KAYWVSLFVASLGVIDNGDWKKVTFVREGAEDLDMLRTVSVLKSFAWVTMIRDLRVQRLQKRSEWMIKRLWDAFLDPETSKSIIPSDWLQRYEKDQAKANPIWTWEHMVIDYIAGMTDAFAEKIYNELYGLKVGSIYDLD
;
A
#
# COMPACT_ATOMS: atom_id res chain seq x y z
N LYS A 1 19.94 10.40 -10.10
CA LYS A 1 18.70 10.19 -9.30
C LYS A 1 18.68 11.07 -8.04
N ALA A 2 19.71 11.01 -7.19
CA ALA A 2 19.77 11.82 -5.94
C ALA A 2 19.72 13.34 -6.16
N TYR A 3 20.34 13.87 -7.22
CA TYR A 3 20.34 15.30 -7.53
C TYR A 3 18.93 15.88 -7.71
N TRP A 4 18.11 15.32 -8.60
CA TRP A 4 16.76 15.81 -8.86
C TRP A 4 15.83 15.68 -7.65
N VAL A 5 15.97 14.60 -6.89
CA VAL A 5 15.23 14.44 -5.63
C VAL A 5 15.62 15.52 -4.64
N SER A 6 16.93 15.72 -4.44
CA SER A 6 17.45 16.77 -3.55
C SER A 6 17.00 18.17 -3.99
N LEU A 7 17.00 18.45 -5.29
CA LEU A 7 16.57 19.73 -5.85
C LEU A 7 15.09 19.99 -5.52
N PHE A 8 14.20 19.04 -5.82
CA PHE A 8 12.77 19.22 -5.56
C PHE A 8 12.47 19.32 -4.07
N VAL A 9 13.08 18.45 -3.24
CA VAL A 9 12.88 18.46 -1.79
C VAL A 9 13.37 19.77 -1.18
N ALA A 10 14.54 20.28 -1.61
CA ALA A 10 15.08 21.54 -1.12
C ALA A 10 14.22 22.75 -1.52
N SER A 11 13.47 22.67 -2.63
CA SER A 11 12.55 23.72 -3.06
C SER A 11 11.17 23.65 -2.41
N LEU A 12 10.85 22.62 -1.62
CA LEU A 12 9.56 22.55 -0.94
C LEU A 12 9.49 23.57 0.20
N GLY A 13 8.38 24.27 0.28
CA GLY A 13 8.09 25.20 1.34
C GLY A 13 6.59 25.32 1.60
N VAL A 14 6.26 26.19 2.53
CA VAL A 14 4.87 26.47 2.94
C VAL A 14 4.64 27.96 2.81
N ILE A 15 3.58 28.33 2.10
CA ILE A 15 3.13 29.73 1.97
C ILE A 15 1.72 29.89 2.54
N ASP A 16 1.39 31.12 2.94
CA ASP A 16 0.05 31.48 3.36
C ASP A 16 -0.93 31.49 2.18
N ASN A 17 -2.12 30.94 2.41
CA ASN A 17 -3.22 30.91 1.45
C ASN A 17 -4.56 31.10 2.19
N GLY A 18 -4.80 32.33 2.64
CA GLY A 18 -5.93 32.66 3.51
C GLY A 18 -5.78 31.97 4.88
N ASP A 19 -6.83 31.29 5.32
CA ASP A 19 -6.84 30.54 6.59
C ASP A 19 -6.08 29.20 6.52
N TRP A 20 -5.56 28.85 5.34
CA TRP A 20 -4.86 27.59 5.10
C TRP A 20 -3.39 27.81 4.73
N LYS A 21 -2.58 26.81 5.00
CA LYS A 21 -1.19 26.74 4.56
C LYS A 21 -1.10 25.92 3.27
N LYS A 22 -0.45 26.46 2.24
CA LYS A 22 -0.20 25.76 0.98
C LYS A 22 1.21 25.20 0.98
N VAL A 23 1.34 23.87 0.92
CA VAL A 23 2.63 23.20 0.68
C VAL A 23 2.89 23.18 -0.83
N THR A 24 3.95 23.85 -1.27
CA THR A 24 4.28 23.98 -2.69
C THR A 24 5.78 24.16 -2.90
N PHE A 25 6.23 24.31 -4.15
CA PHE A 25 7.59 24.76 -4.43
C PHE A 25 7.69 26.26 -4.21
N VAL A 26 8.69 26.71 -3.46
CA VAL A 26 8.82 28.11 -3.03
C VAL A 26 10.15 28.67 -3.51
N ARG A 27 10.10 29.86 -4.11
CA ARG A 27 11.25 30.67 -4.49
C ARG A 27 10.99 32.11 -4.06
N GLU A 28 11.91 32.68 -3.28
CA GLU A 28 11.81 34.06 -2.78
C GLU A 28 10.50 34.38 -2.02
N GLY A 29 9.99 33.39 -1.25
CA GLY A 29 8.78 33.56 -0.44
C GLY A 29 7.45 33.47 -1.22
N ALA A 30 7.51 33.24 -2.53
CA ALA A 30 6.35 33.01 -3.39
C ALA A 30 6.39 31.61 -4.03
N GLU A 31 5.29 31.21 -4.64
CA GLU A 31 5.21 29.94 -5.36
C GLU A 31 6.11 29.93 -6.61
N ASP A 32 6.96 28.92 -6.73
CA ASP A 32 7.82 28.70 -7.90
C ASP A 32 7.03 27.97 -9.00
N LEU A 33 6.41 28.78 -9.88
CA LEU A 33 5.63 28.29 -11.00
C LEU A 33 6.48 27.53 -12.04
N ASP A 34 7.76 27.85 -12.19
CA ASP A 34 8.65 27.18 -13.13
C ASP A 34 8.97 25.76 -12.66
N MET A 35 9.26 25.61 -11.36
CA MET A 35 9.49 24.32 -10.73
C MET A 35 8.22 23.45 -10.77
N LEU A 36 7.06 24.03 -10.47
CA LEU A 36 5.77 23.34 -10.59
C LEU A 36 5.51 22.84 -12.01
N ARG A 37 5.74 23.69 -13.02
CA ARG A 37 5.58 23.31 -14.43
C ARG A 37 6.53 22.16 -14.79
N THR A 38 7.79 22.25 -14.37
CA THR A 38 8.81 21.21 -14.62
C THR A 38 8.37 19.87 -14.04
N VAL A 39 7.96 19.84 -12.76
CA VAL A 39 7.48 18.61 -12.12
C VAL A 39 6.19 18.10 -12.76
N SER A 40 5.29 19.00 -13.17
CA SER A 40 4.06 18.63 -13.88
C SER A 40 4.35 17.94 -15.21
N VAL A 41 5.30 18.46 -16.00
CA VAL A 41 5.75 17.83 -17.26
C VAL A 41 6.37 16.46 -16.98
N LEU A 42 7.25 16.35 -15.98
CA LEU A 42 7.86 15.07 -15.60
C LEU A 42 6.83 14.03 -15.14
N LYS A 43 5.84 14.44 -14.34
CA LYS A 43 4.72 13.57 -13.92
C LYS A 43 3.91 13.11 -15.12
N SER A 44 3.59 14.02 -16.05
CA SER A 44 2.83 13.72 -17.27
C SER A 44 3.60 12.75 -18.17
N PHE A 45 4.91 12.96 -18.31
CA PHE A 45 5.78 12.07 -19.06
C PHE A 45 5.86 10.68 -18.43
N ALA A 46 6.10 10.59 -17.11
CA ALA A 46 6.12 9.31 -16.39
C ALA A 46 4.77 8.59 -16.46
N TRP A 47 3.66 9.33 -16.42
CA TRP A 47 2.32 8.78 -16.58
C TRP A 47 2.15 8.06 -17.92
N VAL A 48 2.51 8.73 -19.02
CA VAL A 48 2.32 8.18 -20.38
C VAL A 48 3.33 7.08 -20.70
N THR A 49 4.58 7.21 -20.25
CA THR A 49 5.67 6.30 -20.67
C THR A 49 5.87 5.10 -19.75
N MET A 50 5.59 5.24 -18.46
CA MET A 50 5.91 4.21 -17.46
C MET A 50 4.66 3.69 -16.78
N ILE A 51 3.84 4.56 -16.20
CA ILE A 51 2.68 4.12 -15.40
C ILE A 51 1.65 3.42 -16.31
N ARG A 52 1.37 3.97 -17.49
CA ARG A 52 0.47 3.37 -18.48
C ARG A 52 1.10 2.25 -19.33
N ASP A 53 2.36 1.90 -19.13
CA ASP A 53 2.98 0.77 -19.84
C ASP A 53 2.21 -0.51 -19.55
N LEU A 54 1.90 -1.28 -20.61
CA LEU A 54 1.07 -2.48 -20.51
C LEU A 54 1.62 -3.53 -19.54
N ARG A 55 2.95 -3.62 -19.36
CA ARG A 55 3.56 -4.57 -18.41
C ARG A 55 3.34 -4.10 -16.97
N VAL A 56 3.45 -2.80 -16.71
CA VAL A 56 3.15 -2.21 -15.39
C VAL A 56 1.68 -2.38 -15.06
N GLN A 57 0.78 -2.12 -16.00
CA GLN A 57 -0.66 -2.31 -15.82
C GLN A 57 -1.02 -3.79 -15.55
N ARG A 58 -0.39 -4.73 -16.26
CA ARG A 58 -0.56 -6.17 -15.99
C ARG A 58 -0.07 -6.56 -14.60
N LEU A 59 1.07 -6.02 -14.17
CA LEU A 59 1.59 -6.24 -12.83
C LEU A 59 0.63 -5.72 -11.75
N GLN A 60 0.14 -4.48 -11.90
CA GLN A 60 -0.85 -3.89 -10.99
C GLN A 60 -2.14 -4.72 -10.94
N LYS A 61 -2.65 -5.17 -12.10
CA LYS A 61 -3.88 -5.96 -12.15
C LYS A 61 -3.74 -7.32 -11.47
N ARG A 62 -2.56 -7.96 -11.61
CA ARG A 62 -2.23 -9.19 -10.90
C ARG A 62 -2.22 -8.98 -9.39
N SER A 63 -1.59 -7.91 -8.90
CA SER A 63 -1.59 -7.59 -7.47
C SER A 63 -3.01 -7.28 -6.96
N GLU A 64 -3.84 -6.56 -7.72
CA GLU A 64 -5.24 -6.32 -7.36
C GLU A 64 -6.03 -7.63 -7.19
N TRP A 65 -5.86 -8.59 -8.10
CA TRP A 65 -6.52 -9.89 -8.00
C TRP A 65 -6.04 -10.71 -6.81
N MET A 66 -4.74 -10.66 -6.53
CA MET A 66 -4.15 -11.32 -5.36
C MET A 66 -4.77 -10.79 -4.07
N ILE A 67 -4.82 -9.47 -3.89
CA ILE A 67 -5.39 -8.85 -2.69
C ILE A 67 -6.88 -9.18 -2.54
N LYS A 68 -7.65 -9.16 -3.64
CA LYS A 68 -9.08 -9.56 -3.60
C LYS A 68 -9.27 -11.00 -3.14
N ARG A 69 -8.44 -11.92 -3.64
CA ARG A 69 -8.50 -13.33 -3.25
C ARG A 69 -8.09 -13.55 -1.79
N LEU A 70 -7.05 -12.85 -1.32
CA LEU A 70 -6.66 -12.89 0.09
C LEU A 70 -7.79 -12.36 0.99
N TRP A 71 -8.43 -11.26 0.59
CA TRP A 71 -9.61 -10.74 1.27
C TRP A 71 -10.72 -11.79 1.36
N ASP A 72 -11.10 -12.39 0.22
CA ASP A 72 -12.15 -13.41 0.18
C ASP A 72 -11.81 -14.64 1.05
N ALA A 73 -10.53 -15.02 1.11
CA ALA A 73 -10.08 -16.14 1.93
C ALA A 73 -10.15 -15.86 3.44
N PHE A 74 -9.99 -14.60 3.86
CA PHE A 74 -9.95 -14.21 5.28
C PHE A 74 -11.27 -13.63 5.80
N LEU A 75 -12.24 -13.33 4.93
CA LEU A 75 -13.43 -12.58 5.31
C LEU A 75 -14.36 -13.34 6.28
N ASP A 76 -14.48 -14.66 6.15
CA ASP A 76 -15.35 -15.46 7.01
C ASP A 76 -14.63 -15.83 8.33
N PRO A 77 -15.05 -15.30 9.50
CA PRO A 77 -14.38 -15.55 10.77
C PRO A 77 -14.37 -17.02 11.17
N GLU A 78 -15.34 -17.82 10.75
CA GLU A 78 -15.44 -19.21 11.21
C GLU A 78 -14.44 -20.11 10.48
N THR A 79 -14.30 -19.96 9.17
CA THR A 79 -13.39 -20.77 8.35
C THR A 79 -11.95 -20.26 8.39
N SER A 80 -11.75 -18.93 8.50
CA SER A 80 -10.43 -18.33 8.31
C SER A 80 -9.56 -18.24 9.57
N LYS A 81 -10.10 -18.47 10.77
CA LYS A 81 -9.31 -18.56 12.02
C LYS A 81 -8.12 -19.52 11.92
N SER A 82 -8.23 -20.56 11.09
CA SER A 82 -7.16 -21.55 10.89
C SER A 82 -6.00 -21.09 10.01
N ILE A 83 -6.19 -20.02 9.22
CA ILE A 83 -5.25 -19.53 8.21
C ILE A 83 -4.76 -18.09 8.47
N ILE A 84 -5.27 -17.44 9.50
CA ILE A 84 -4.77 -16.14 9.99
C ILE A 84 -3.72 -16.38 11.08
N PRO A 85 -2.62 -15.61 11.11
CA PRO A 85 -1.62 -15.70 12.16
C PRO A 85 -2.21 -15.52 13.57
N SER A 86 -1.78 -16.37 14.50
CA SER A 86 -2.34 -16.43 15.87
C SER A 86 -2.18 -15.12 16.66
N ASP A 87 -1.16 -14.32 16.38
CA ASP A 87 -0.93 -13.03 17.03
C ASP A 87 -2.01 -12.00 16.66
N TRP A 88 -2.50 -12.02 15.41
CA TRP A 88 -3.62 -11.18 14.97
C TRP A 88 -4.94 -11.60 15.62
N LEU A 89 -5.19 -12.91 15.72
CA LEU A 89 -6.38 -13.44 16.42
C LEU A 89 -6.37 -13.04 17.90
N GLN A 90 -5.24 -13.21 18.59
CA GLN A 90 -5.11 -12.80 19.99
C GLN A 90 -5.31 -11.30 20.19
N ARG A 91 -4.82 -10.46 19.25
CA ARG A 91 -5.05 -9.00 19.30
C ARG A 91 -6.52 -8.67 19.11
N TYR A 92 -7.19 -9.34 18.17
CA TYR A 92 -8.63 -9.20 17.95
C TYR A 92 -9.43 -9.59 19.19
N GLU A 93 -9.18 -10.78 19.76
CA GLU A 93 -9.86 -11.26 20.98
C GLU A 93 -9.67 -10.30 22.16
N LYS A 94 -8.45 -9.78 22.35
CA LYS A 94 -8.17 -8.76 23.38
C LYS A 94 -8.95 -7.46 23.14
N ASP A 95 -9.18 -7.09 21.88
CA ASP A 95 -10.02 -5.93 21.57
C ASP A 95 -11.50 -6.21 21.87
N GLN A 96 -12.00 -7.38 21.47
CA GLN A 96 -13.39 -7.80 21.72
C GLN A 96 -13.72 -7.91 23.22
N ALA A 97 -12.73 -8.16 24.07
CA ALA A 97 -12.92 -8.20 25.53
C ALA A 97 -13.05 -6.81 26.19
N LYS A 98 -12.83 -5.71 25.46
CA LYS A 98 -12.95 -4.35 26.00
C LYS A 98 -14.43 -3.95 26.11
N ALA A 99 -14.72 -2.97 26.96
CA ALA A 99 -16.06 -2.41 27.10
C ALA A 99 -16.58 -1.78 25.79
N ASN A 100 -15.68 -1.22 24.97
CA ASN A 100 -15.98 -0.63 23.67
C ASN A 100 -14.94 -1.15 22.65
N PRO A 101 -15.18 -2.31 22.02
CA PRO A 101 -14.30 -2.82 20.97
C PRO A 101 -14.33 -1.88 19.77
N ILE A 102 -13.18 -1.74 19.09
CA ILE A 102 -12.99 -0.83 17.96
C ILE A 102 -12.88 -1.63 16.66
N TRP A 103 -12.26 -2.81 16.72
CA TRP A 103 -12.10 -3.65 15.55
C TRP A 103 -13.34 -4.51 15.31
N THR A 104 -13.87 -4.43 14.10
CA THR A 104 -14.63 -5.54 13.52
C THR A 104 -13.66 -6.57 12.93
N TRP A 105 -14.16 -7.74 12.58
CA TRP A 105 -13.35 -8.76 11.89
C TRP A 105 -12.76 -8.23 10.59
N GLU A 106 -13.57 -7.54 9.79
CA GLU A 106 -13.17 -6.93 8.52
C GLU A 106 -12.04 -5.91 8.70
N HIS A 107 -12.13 -5.07 9.73
CA HIS A 107 -11.07 -4.10 10.02
C HIS A 107 -9.75 -4.81 10.37
N MET A 108 -9.79 -5.88 11.16
CA MET A 108 -8.61 -6.67 11.47
C MET A 108 -8.01 -7.29 10.21
N VAL A 109 -8.84 -7.86 9.32
CA VAL A 109 -8.40 -8.43 8.04
C VAL A 109 -7.80 -7.36 7.13
N ILE A 110 -8.40 -6.16 7.05
CA ILE A 110 -7.86 -5.02 6.29
C ILE A 110 -6.48 -4.65 6.83
N ASP A 111 -6.35 -4.49 8.14
CA ASP A 111 -5.08 -4.11 8.77
C ASP A 111 -4.01 -5.19 8.57
N TYR A 112 -4.39 -6.48 8.62
CA TYR A 112 -3.49 -7.60 8.34
C TYR A 112 -2.98 -7.58 6.89
N ILE A 113 -3.89 -7.47 5.91
CA ILE A 113 -3.53 -7.41 4.49
C ILE A 113 -2.71 -6.16 4.17
N ALA A 114 -3.10 -5.00 4.68
CA ALA A 114 -2.38 -3.73 4.45
C ALA A 114 -0.99 -3.72 5.11
N GLY A 115 -0.79 -4.49 6.17
CA GLY A 115 0.51 -4.68 6.82
C GLY A 115 1.46 -5.62 6.08
N MET A 116 1.02 -6.33 5.04
CA MET A 116 1.86 -7.22 4.25
C MET A 116 2.78 -6.44 3.31
N THR A 117 4.01 -6.94 3.14
CA THR A 117 4.82 -6.56 1.96
C THR A 117 4.33 -7.32 0.73
N ASP A 118 4.58 -6.80 -0.47
CA ASP A 118 4.23 -7.48 -1.73
C ASP A 118 4.71 -8.93 -1.77
N ALA A 119 5.96 -9.18 -1.34
CA ALA A 119 6.56 -10.51 -1.33
C ALA A 119 5.87 -11.46 -0.33
N PHE A 120 5.44 -10.93 0.82
CA PHE A 120 4.72 -11.72 1.81
C PHE A 120 3.29 -12.03 1.35
N ALA A 121 2.57 -11.05 0.80
CA ALA A 121 1.25 -11.27 0.23
C ALA A 121 1.28 -12.31 -0.90
N GLU A 122 2.30 -12.25 -1.78
CA GLU A 122 2.51 -13.26 -2.83
C GLU A 122 2.81 -14.65 -2.25
N LYS A 123 3.61 -14.74 -1.18
CA LYS A 123 3.87 -16.00 -0.48
C LYS A 123 2.57 -16.63 0.04
N ILE A 124 1.79 -15.89 0.84
CA ILE A 124 0.55 -16.39 1.45
C ILE A 124 -0.48 -16.76 0.38
N TYR A 125 -0.60 -15.94 -0.67
CA TYR A 125 -1.47 -16.24 -1.80
C TYR A 125 -1.10 -17.58 -2.46
N ASN A 126 0.17 -17.83 -2.70
CA ASN A 126 0.63 -19.07 -3.31
C ASN A 126 0.40 -20.30 -2.40
N GLU A 127 0.55 -20.14 -1.08
CA GLU A 127 0.26 -21.19 -0.09
C GLU A 127 -1.22 -21.56 -0.06
N LEU A 128 -2.13 -20.57 -0.06
CA LEU A 128 -3.58 -20.79 0.01
C LEU A 128 -4.15 -21.38 -1.29
N TYR A 129 -3.60 -21.02 -2.45
CA TYR A 129 -4.14 -21.42 -3.76
C TYR A 129 -3.28 -22.46 -4.49
N GLY A 130 -2.26 -23.02 -3.85
CA GLY A 130 -1.48 -24.15 -4.37
C GLY A 130 -0.68 -23.86 -5.65
N LEU A 131 -0.24 -22.60 -5.84
CA LEU A 131 0.42 -22.16 -7.08
C LEU A 131 1.94 -22.43 -7.10
N LYS A 132 2.51 -22.93 -6.00
CA LYS A 132 3.86 -23.51 -5.98
C LYS A 132 3.78 -25.02 -5.81
N VAL A 133 4.22 -25.75 -6.84
CA VAL A 133 4.51 -27.19 -6.76
C VAL A 133 5.86 -27.33 -6.04
N GLY A 134 5.79 -27.40 -4.74
CA GLY A 134 6.89 -27.72 -3.83
C GLY A 134 6.22 -28.01 -2.51
N SER A 135 6.23 -29.27 -2.10
CA SER A 135 5.63 -29.71 -0.85
C SER A 135 6.24 -28.90 0.28
N ILE A 136 5.44 -28.51 1.28
CA ILE A 136 5.95 -28.01 2.58
C ILE A 136 6.91 -29.01 3.25
N TYR A 137 7.00 -30.24 2.73
CA TYR A 137 7.93 -31.30 3.14
C TYR A 137 9.19 -31.42 2.25
N ASP A 138 9.36 -30.61 1.20
CA ASP A 138 10.54 -30.68 0.31
C ASP A 138 11.73 -29.85 0.83
N LEU A 139 11.66 -29.34 2.06
CA LEU A 139 12.70 -28.51 2.69
C LEU A 139 13.47 -29.20 3.82
N ASP A 140 13.31 -30.52 3.99
CA ASP A 140 14.13 -31.35 4.91
C ASP A 140 15.26 -32.09 4.17
#